data_AF-A0A1K1N7V3-F1
#
_entry.id   AF-A0A1K1N7V3-F1
#
_cell.length_a   1.000
_cell.length_b   1.000
_cell.length_c   1.000
_cell.angle_alpha   90.00
_cell.angle_beta   90.00
_cell.angle_gamma   90.00
#
_symmetry.space_group_name_H-M   'P 1'
#
loop_
_entity.id
_entity.type
_entity.pdbx_description
1 polymer ?
#
loop_
_entity_poly.entity_id
_entity_poly.type
_entity_poly.pdbx_seq_one_letter_code
_entity_poly.pdbx_strand_id
1 'polypeptide(L)'
;MKKKIYTILALLTIAVSGVWAQTAVTLTPTADNEWTFSLPKFNVEIEAVYYTDLLEADDNSTWLTDNDGETADIWLGRTLKSGSWNTFAAPFDISDTELASLGITAKQLSTSSYSNGKLTLLFSDATSIEAGKPYMVKVAADVATPTFDDVTISKTTTPTVTSVVDFVPSLGKTLATGPTGDESNNKAVLFLAANNKLYNPTVVNDSEQAASFIKGFRAYFQLKDETSSAREFVLDFGNGETTALKLVNSDERIENSKLYDLQGRKLSNIGSQLSPGVYIKNGRKIVIK
;
A
#
# COMPACT_ATOMS: atom_id res chain seq x y z
N MET A 1 15.40 -25.25 -79.81
CA MET A 1 14.24 -25.32 -78.90
C MET A 1 14.14 -24.01 -78.14
N LYS A 2 13.01 -23.31 -78.18
CA LYS A 2 12.81 -22.05 -77.42
C LYS A 2 12.75 -22.41 -75.93
N LYS A 3 13.75 -22.00 -75.13
CA LYS A 3 13.68 -22.09 -73.66
C LYS A 3 12.51 -21.20 -73.21
N LYS A 4 11.39 -21.79 -72.81
CA LYS A 4 10.31 -21.07 -72.14
C LYS A 4 10.83 -20.69 -70.75
N ILE A 5 11.01 -19.41 -70.51
CA ILE A 5 11.32 -18.89 -69.17
C ILE A 5 10.00 -18.87 -68.41
N TYR A 6 9.88 -19.73 -67.39
CA TYR A 6 8.77 -19.69 -66.45
C TYR A 6 9.18 -18.78 -65.29
N THR A 7 8.56 -17.61 -65.18
CA THR A 7 8.68 -16.79 -63.98
C THR A 7 7.77 -17.40 -62.92
N ILE A 8 8.35 -18.09 -61.94
CA ILE A 8 7.62 -18.61 -60.77
C ILE A 8 7.62 -17.51 -59.71
N LEU A 9 6.44 -16.97 -59.40
CA LEU A 9 6.25 -16.06 -58.26
C LEU A 9 5.97 -16.92 -57.01
N ALA A 10 6.81 -16.83 -55.99
CA ALA A 10 6.57 -17.40 -54.67
C ALA A 10 6.28 -16.28 -53.65
N LEU A 11 5.34 -16.52 -52.74
CA LEU A 11 5.00 -15.61 -51.66
C LEU A 11 5.67 -16.09 -50.38
N LEU A 12 6.56 -15.27 -49.80
CA LEU A 12 7.07 -15.49 -48.46
C LEU A 12 6.19 -14.77 -47.46
N THR A 13 5.79 -15.48 -46.42
CA THR A 13 4.92 -14.98 -45.36
C THR A 13 5.69 -15.02 -44.04
N ILE A 14 5.85 -13.86 -43.41
CA ILE A 14 6.49 -13.74 -42.08
C ILE A 14 5.42 -13.26 -41.10
N ALA A 15 5.34 -13.89 -39.93
CA ALA A 15 4.46 -13.49 -38.85
C ALA A 15 5.30 -13.00 -37.67
N VAL A 16 5.10 -11.74 -37.28
CA VAL A 16 5.58 -11.17 -36.01
C VAL A 16 4.36 -10.56 -35.32
N SER A 17 4.06 -10.99 -34.09
CA SER A 17 2.94 -10.49 -33.27
C SER A 17 1.57 -10.39 -33.99
N GLY A 18 1.30 -11.27 -34.97
CA GLY A 18 0.04 -11.29 -35.72
C GLY A 18 -0.03 -10.34 -36.93
N VAL A 19 1.04 -9.58 -37.21
CA VAL A 19 1.17 -8.79 -38.44
C VAL A 19 1.77 -9.65 -39.55
N TRP A 20 1.08 -9.72 -40.68
CA TRP A 20 1.48 -10.50 -41.84
C TRP A 20 2.09 -9.59 -42.90
N ALA A 21 3.37 -9.79 -43.20
CA ALA A 21 4.02 -9.15 -44.34
C ALA A 21 4.22 -10.18 -45.46
N GLN A 22 3.82 -9.81 -46.67
CA GLN A 22 4.08 -10.60 -47.89
C GLN A 22 5.02 -9.82 -48.80
N THR A 23 6.10 -10.45 -49.24
CA THR A 23 7.03 -9.89 -50.22
C THR A 23 7.23 -10.87 -51.36
N ALA A 24 7.19 -10.35 -52.59
CA ALA A 24 7.53 -11.14 -53.77
C ALA A 24 9.04 -11.43 -53.76
N VAL A 25 9.42 -12.69 -53.95
CA VAL A 25 10.81 -13.11 -54.02
C VAL A 25 11.10 -13.64 -55.42
N THR A 26 12.21 -13.19 -56.02
CA THR A 26 12.69 -13.70 -57.30
C THR A 26 13.49 -14.98 -57.09
N LEU A 27 13.11 -16.06 -57.78
CA LEU A 27 13.84 -17.33 -57.76
C LEU A 27 14.84 -17.38 -58.92
N THR A 28 16.07 -17.80 -58.64
CA THR A 28 17.11 -18.00 -59.65
C THR A 28 17.37 -19.50 -59.85
N PRO A 29 17.20 -20.04 -61.06
CA PRO A 29 17.44 -21.45 -61.34
C PRO A 29 18.95 -21.76 -61.34
N THR A 30 19.34 -22.92 -60.77
CA THR A 30 20.71 -23.44 -60.84
C THR A 30 20.83 -24.59 -61.85
N ALA A 31 22.06 -25.07 -62.09
CA ALA A 31 22.36 -26.09 -63.08
C ALA A 31 21.70 -27.46 -62.79
N ASP A 32 21.34 -27.72 -61.53
CA ASP A 32 20.89 -29.03 -61.04
C ASP A 32 19.40 -29.06 -60.69
N ASN A 33 18.58 -28.21 -61.33
CA ASN A 33 17.14 -28.11 -61.08
C ASN A 33 16.78 -27.62 -59.66
N GLU A 34 17.75 -27.06 -58.93
CA GLU A 34 17.52 -26.38 -57.66
C GLU A 34 17.23 -24.89 -57.91
N TRP A 35 16.50 -24.28 -56.97
CA TRP A 35 16.16 -22.86 -57.03
C TRP A 35 16.70 -22.19 -55.78
N THR A 36 17.49 -21.15 -55.97
CA THR A 36 17.98 -20.31 -54.88
C THR A 36 17.20 -19.01 -54.86
N PHE A 37 16.98 -18.49 -53.66
CA PHE A 37 16.45 -17.14 -53.47
C PHE A 37 17.29 -16.43 -52.42
N SER A 38 17.38 -15.11 -52.54
CA SER A 38 18.04 -14.25 -51.55
C SER A 38 16.99 -13.36 -50.93
N LEU A 39 16.96 -13.29 -49.60
CA LEU A 39 16.10 -12.36 -48.89
C LEU A 39 16.71 -10.96 -48.97
N PRO A 40 15.93 -9.90 -49.22
CA PRO A 40 16.41 -8.55 -48.96
C PRO A 40 16.78 -8.45 -47.47
N LYS A 41 17.81 -7.66 -47.15
CA LYS A 41 18.05 -7.26 -45.76
C LYS A 41 16.79 -6.55 -45.28
N PHE A 42 16.16 -7.07 -44.24
CA PHE A 42 15.07 -6.40 -43.54
C PHE A 42 15.58 -5.97 -42.17
N ASN A 43 15.13 -4.80 -41.74
CA ASN A 43 15.40 -4.30 -40.40
C ASN A 43 14.17 -4.61 -39.55
N VAL A 44 14.41 -5.17 -38.36
CA VAL A 44 13.39 -5.29 -37.32
C VAL A 44 13.75 -4.24 -36.28
N GLU A 45 12.87 -3.26 -36.09
CA GLU A 45 12.96 -2.31 -34.99
C GLU A 45 12.15 -2.88 -33.82
N ILE A 46 12.85 -3.17 -32.71
CA ILE A 46 12.23 -3.70 -31.49
C ILE A 46 12.30 -2.58 -30.47
N GLU A 47 11.15 -1.99 -30.17
CA GLU A 47 11.00 -1.07 -29.05
C GLU A 47 10.70 -1.90 -27.80
N ALA A 48 11.69 -2.02 -26.92
CA ALA A 48 11.54 -2.68 -25.63
C ALA A 48 11.24 -1.61 -24.57
N VAL A 49 10.06 -1.68 -23.97
CA VAL A 49 9.69 -0.86 -22.81
C VAL A 49 10.22 -1.53 -21.55
N TYR A 50 10.97 -0.80 -20.74
CA TYR A 50 11.53 -1.30 -19.49
C TYR A 50 10.88 -0.56 -18.32
N TYR A 51 10.15 -1.31 -17.49
CA TYR A 51 9.62 -0.79 -16.23
C TYR A 51 10.67 -0.85 -15.13
N THR A 52 10.68 0.16 -14.27
CA THR A 52 11.43 0.12 -13.02
C THR A 52 10.55 -0.41 -11.90
N ASP A 53 11.08 -1.39 -11.16
CA ASP A 53 10.40 -1.98 -10.02
C ASP A 53 10.59 -1.14 -8.76
N LEU A 54 9.49 -0.64 -8.21
CA LEU A 54 9.46 0.02 -6.92
C LEU A 54 8.69 -0.87 -5.93
N LEU A 55 9.41 -1.61 -5.10
CA LEU A 55 8.84 -2.65 -4.23
C LEU A 55 8.50 -2.12 -2.83
N GLU A 56 7.35 -2.53 -2.29
CA GLU A 56 6.88 -2.04 -0.98
C GLU A 56 7.71 -2.54 0.21
N ALA A 57 8.45 -3.64 0.02
CA ALA A 57 9.27 -4.26 1.06
C ALA A 57 10.66 -3.64 1.17
N ASP A 58 11.08 -2.90 0.15
CA ASP A 58 12.42 -2.37 0.01
C ASP A 58 12.53 -0.96 0.58
N ASP A 59 13.75 -0.56 0.89
CA ASP A 59 14.08 0.84 1.12
C ASP A 59 14.32 1.52 -0.23
N ASN A 60 13.33 2.29 -0.67
CA ASN A 60 13.37 3.00 -1.95
C ASN A 60 14.07 4.37 -1.86
N SER A 61 14.60 4.76 -0.70
CA SER A 61 15.07 6.14 -0.45
C SER A 61 16.21 6.59 -1.35
N THR A 62 17.22 5.74 -1.57
CA THR A 62 18.37 6.06 -2.45
C THR A 62 17.90 6.23 -3.89
N TRP A 63 17.14 5.27 -4.42
CA TRP A 63 16.68 5.32 -5.80
C TRP A 63 15.79 6.54 -6.04
N LEU A 64 14.85 6.83 -5.13
CA LEU A 64 14.00 8.02 -5.24
C LEU A 64 14.81 9.31 -5.20
N THR A 65 15.91 9.35 -4.43
CA THR A 65 16.77 10.53 -4.35
C THR A 65 17.56 10.74 -5.65
N ASP A 66 18.08 9.67 -6.23
CA ASP A 66 18.89 9.72 -7.45
C ASP A 66 18.06 10.04 -8.70
N ASN A 67 16.75 9.79 -8.68
CA ASN A 67 15.84 9.99 -9.80
C ASN A 67 14.80 11.09 -9.56
N ASP A 68 14.98 11.93 -8.52
CA ASP A 68 14.06 13.02 -8.19
C ASP A 68 13.98 14.04 -9.35
N GLY A 69 12.79 14.19 -9.93
CA GLY A 69 12.51 15.06 -11.09
C GLY A 69 12.64 14.39 -12.46
N GLU A 70 13.16 13.16 -12.54
CA GLU A 70 13.25 12.38 -13.77
C GLU A 70 11.91 11.70 -14.10
N THR A 71 11.70 11.31 -15.37
CA THR A 71 10.53 10.51 -15.78
C THR A 71 10.90 9.04 -15.92
N ALA A 72 9.97 8.14 -15.57
CA ALA A 72 10.16 6.71 -15.70
C ALA A 72 8.82 5.98 -15.84
N ASP A 73 8.87 4.81 -16.50
CA ASP A 73 7.79 3.82 -16.46
C ASP A 73 7.95 2.99 -15.18
N ILE A 74 6.95 3.02 -14.32
CA ILE A 74 7.01 2.42 -12.98
C ILE A 74 6.10 1.21 -12.87
N TRP A 75 6.67 0.12 -12.35
CA TRP A 75 5.93 -0.98 -11.78
C TRP A 75 5.87 -0.84 -10.27
N LEU A 76 4.72 -0.43 -9.74
CA LEU A 76 4.54 -0.24 -8.30
C LEU A 76 4.25 -1.58 -7.65
N GLY A 77 5.23 -2.16 -6.97
CA GLY A 77 5.21 -3.47 -6.30
C GLY A 77 4.32 -3.54 -5.07
N ARG A 78 3.03 -3.20 -5.23
CA ARG A 78 2.01 -3.18 -4.20
C ARG A 78 0.67 -3.68 -4.73
N THR A 79 -0.02 -4.49 -3.93
CA THR A 79 -1.41 -4.88 -4.20
C THR A 79 -2.40 -3.97 -3.46
N LEU A 80 -3.38 -3.42 -4.15
CA LEU A 80 -4.55 -2.78 -3.55
C LEU A 80 -5.65 -3.82 -3.38
N LYS A 81 -6.09 -4.03 -2.14
CA LYS A 81 -7.11 -5.05 -1.83
C LYS A 81 -8.51 -4.49 -1.95
N SER A 82 -9.38 -5.24 -2.63
CA SER A 82 -10.80 -4.99 -2.69
C SER A 82 -11.49 -5.28 -1.34
N GLY A 83 -12.69 -4.74 -1.16
CA GLY A 83 -13.51 -4.97 0.04
C GLY A 83 -13.06 -4.24 1.31
N SER A 84 -12.01 -3.42 1.26
CA SER A 84 -11.57 -2.55 2.36
C SER A 84 -10.86 -1.31 1.82
N TRP A 85 -10.75 -0.26 2.64
CA TRP A 85 -9.90 0.87 2.30
C TRP A 85 -8.42 0.50 2.47
N ASN A 86 -7.57 1.10 1.63
CA ASN A 86 -6.12 0.97 1.67
C ASN A 86 -5.52 2.36 1.90
N THR A 87 -4.58 2.51 2.82
CA THR A 87 -3.74 3.73 2.88
C THR A 87 -2.78 3.74 1.70
N PHE A 88 -2.59 4.83 0.97
CA PHE A 88 -1.77 4.85 -0.24
C PHE A 88 -1.00 6.17 -0.39
N ALA A 89 0.24 6.07 -0.87
CA ALA A 89 1.08 7.19 -1.23
C ALA A 89 1.98 6.73 -2.39
N ALA A 90 2.09 7.54 -3.44
CA ALA A 90 2.95 7.26 -4.59
C ALA A 90 4.07 8.30 -4.67
N PRO A 91 5.25 7.95 -5.21
CA PRO A 91 6.33 8.91 -5.44
C PRO A 91 6.13 9.76 -6.70
N PHE A 92 4.91 9.84 -7.24
CA PHE A 92 4.56 10.59 -8.44
C PHE A 92 3.08 10.95 -8.41
N ASP A 93 2.69 11.91 -9.23
CA ASP A 93 1.29 12.28 -9.39
C ASP A 93 0.52 11.18 -10.14
N ILE A 94 -0.73 10.93 -9.73
CA ILE A 94 -1.66 10.05 -10.45
C ILE A 94 -2.91 10.85 -10.77
N SER A 95 -3.19 10.98 -12.06
CA SER A 95 -4.32 11.73 -12.60
C SER A 95 -5.67 11.06 -12.36
N ASP A 96 -6.76 11.83 -12.45
CA ASP A 96 -8.13 11.30 -12.39
C ASP A 96 -8.37 10.19 -13.43
N THR A 97 -7.80 10.36 -14.63
CA THR A 97 -7.91 9.38 -15.72
C THR A 97 -7.25 8.04 -15.39
N GLU A 98 -6.10 8.06 -14.71
CA GLU A 98 -5.40 6.84 -14.28
C GLU A 98 -6.09 6.18 -13.09
N LEU A 99 -6.62 6.98 -12.15
CA LEU A 99 -7.44 6.44 -11.07
C LEU A 99 -8.68 5.74 -11.63
N ALA A 100 -9.36 6.36 -12.59
CA ALA A 100 -10.54 5.80 -13.23
C ALA A 100 -10.22 4.52 -14.02
N SER A 101 -9.09 4.49 -14.76
CA SER A 101 -8.68 3.29 -15.53
C SER A 101 -8.39 2.08 -14.62
N LEU A 102 -7.86 2.34 -13.42
CA LEU A 102 -7.61 1.33 -12.38
C LEU A 102 -8.83 1.07 -11.47
N GLY A 103 -9.95 1.78 -11.67
CA GLY A 103 -11.15 1.67 -10.84
C GLY A 103 -10.91 2.06 -9.38
N ILE A 104 -10.00 3.01 -9.13
CA ILE A 104 -9.62 3.51 -7.82
C ILE A 104 -10.54 4.68 -7.45
N THR A 105 -11.18 4.59 -6.29
CA THR A 105 -11.75 5.74 -5.58
C THR A 105 -10.76 6.24 -4.56
N ALA A 106 -10.36 7.51 -4.63
CA ALA A 106 -9.43 8.14 -3.71
C ALA A 106 -10.14 9.12 -2.76
N LYS A 107 -9.66 9.18 -1.52
CA LYS A 107 -10.10 10.13 -0.49
C LYS A 107 -8.90 10.67 0.25
N GLN A 108 -8.96 11.96 0.58
CA GLN A 108 -7.95 12.66 1.36
C GLN A 108 -8.46 12.96 2.77
N LEU A 109 -7.57 12.94 3.75
CA LEU A 109 -7.93 13.36 5.11
C LEU A 109 -8.23 14.86 5.10
N SER A 110 -9.43 15.24 5.52
CA SER A 110 -9.86 16.64 5.51
C SER A 110 -9.74 17.28 6.90
N THR A 111 -10.28 16.62 7.92
CA THR A 111 -10.27 17.10 9.30
C THR A 111 -10.16 15.94 10.28
N SER A 112 -9.74 16.25 11.50
CA SER A 112 -9.81 15.35 12.64
C SER A 112 -10.39 16.05 13.84
N SER A 113 -10.99 15.28 14.75
CA SER A 113 -11.46 15.76 16.03
C SER A 113 -11.33 14.70 17.10
N TYR A 114 -11.11 15.14 18.34
CA TYR A 114 -11.03 14.27 19.50
C TYR A 114 -11.91 14.83 20.61
N SER A 115 -12.85 14.01 21.09
CA SER A 115 -13.75 14.38 22.19
C SER A 115 -14.21 13.13 22.93
N ASN A 116 -14.25 13.18 24.26
CA ASN A 116 -14.74 12.09 25.12
C ASN A 116 -14.07 10.73 24.83
N GLY A 117 -12.79 10.71 24.48
CA GLY A 117 -12.06 9.49 24.14
C GLY A 117 -12.36 8.90 22.75
N LYS A 118 -13.10 9.63 21.91
CA LYS A 118 -13.42 9.27 20.53
C LYS A 118 -12.63 10.14 19.56
N LEU A 119 -11.82 9.51 18.71
CA LEU A 119 -11.15 10.12 17.59
C LEU A 119 -12.00 9.95 16.33
N THR A 120 -12.27 11.03 15.63
CA THR A 120 -12.99 11.02 14.34
C THR A 120 -12.08 11.60 13.26
N LEU A 121 -11.88 10.84 12.19
CA LEU A 121 -11.14 11.24 11.00
C LEU A 121 -12.13 11.37 9.84
N LEU A 122 -12.23 12.58 9.30
CA LEU A 122 -13.17 12.91 8.23
C LEU A 122 -12.42 12.96 6.90
N PHE A 123 -12.86 12.19 5.92
CA PHE A 123 -12.26 12.14 4.59
C PHE A 123 -13.17 12.79 3.55
N SER A 124 -12.56 13.56 2.64
CA SER A 124 -13.22 14.13 1.47
C SER A 124 -12.75 13.43 0.21
N ASP A 125 -13.54 13.54 -0.86
CA ASP A 125 -13.15 13.01 -2.16
C ASP A 125 -11.85 13.66 -2.66
N ALA A 126 -11.05 12.86 -3.38
CA ALA A 126 -9.87 13.29 -4.10
C ALA A 126 -9.99 12.79 -5.54
N THR A 127 -9.82 13.68 -6.50
CA THR A 127 -9.86 13.37 -7.95
C THR A 127 -8.49 13.02 -8.50
N SER A 128 -7.44 13.20 -7.73
CA SER A 128 -6.06 12.85 -8.11
C SER A 128 -5.27 12.51 -6.84
N ILE A 129 -4.11 11.90 -7.05
CA ILE A 129 -3.13 11.65 -5.99
C ILE A 129 -1.92 12.50 -6.32
N GLU A 130 -1.51 13.35 -5.39
CA GLU A 130 -0.29 14.13 -5.51
C GLU A 130 0.91 13.33 -4.99
N ALA A 131 2.05 13.50 -5.64
CA ALA A 131 3.30 12.85 -5.31
C ALA A 131 3.66 13.08 -3.83
N GLY A 132 4.01 11.99 -3.15
CA GLY A 132 4.47 12.05 -1.77
C GLY A 132 3.40 12.39 -0.74
N LYS A 133 2.11 12.43 -1.09
CA LYS A 133 1.02 12.67 -0.15
C LYS A 133 0.22 11.41 0.18
N PRO A 134 -0.37 11.33 1.38
CA PRO A 134 -1.13 10.16 1.80
C PRO A 134 -2.63 10.26 1.49
N TYR A 135 -3.20 9.17 0.99
CA TYR A 135 -4.61 9.02 0.63
C TYR A 135 -5.19 7.71 1.17
N MET A 136 -6.51 7.64 1.23
CA MET A 136 -7.27 6.40 1.37
C MET A 136 -7.82 6.01 0.01
N VAL A 137 -7.55 4.79 -0.45
CA VAL A 137 -8.00 4.29 -1.75
C VAL A 137 -8.82 3.02 -1.63
N LYS A 138 -9.85 2.88 -2.46
CA LYS A 138 -10.72 1.71 -2.53
C LYS A 138 -10.86 1.26 -3.97
N VAL A 139 -10.79 -0.06 -4.17
CA VAL A 139 -10.88 -0.70 -5.49
C VAL A 139 -12.00 -1.74 -5.50
N ALA A 140 -12.65 -1.92 -6.64
CA ALA A 140 -13.74 -2.89 -6.79
C ALA A 140 -13.25 -4.33 -6.88
N ALA A 141 -12.06 -4.54 -7.48
CA ALA A 141 -11.35 -5.80 -7.56
C ALA A 141 -9.91 -5.60 -7.11
N ASP A 142 -9.24 -6.67 -6.68
CA ASP A 142 -7.82 -6.59 -6.30
C ASP A 142 -6.99 -6.08 -7.48
N VAL A 143 -6.27 -4.98 -7.28
CA VAL A 143 -5.33 -4.43 -8.26
C VAL A 143 -3.93 -4.84 -7.81
N ALA A 144 -3.41 -5.89 -8.43
CA ALA A 144 -2.05 -6.35 -8.17
C ALA A 144 -1.05 -5.53 -8.98
N THR A 145 -0.15 -4.86 -8.27
CA THR A 145 1.04 -4.22 -8.82
C THR A 145 0.78 -3.32 -10.03
N PRO A 146 0.07 -2.18 -9.83
CA PRO A 146 -0.27 -1.28 -10.93
C PRO A 146 0.97 -0.70 -11.60
N THR A 147 0.86 -0.44 -12.90
CA THR A 147 1.89 0.20 -13.72
C THR A 147 1.48 1.62 -14.08
N PHE A 148 2.46 2.51 -14.19
CA PHE A 148 2.27 3.91 -14.57
C PHE A 148 3.37 4.28 -15.57
N ASP A 149 2.99 4.91 -16.67
CA ASP A 149 3.88 5.23 -17.77
C ASP A 149 4.25 6.72 -17.73
N ASP A 150 5.51 7.05 -18.04
CA ASP A 150 6.04 8.42 -18.13
C ASP A 150 5.71 9.34 -16.92
N VAL A 151 5.85 8.80 -15.70
CA VAL A 151 5.57 9.55 -14.47
C VAL A 151 6.81 10.30 -13.98
N THR A 152 6.65 11.56 -13.55
CA THR A 152 7.72 12.33 -12.90
C THR A 152 7.91 11.89 -11.46
N ILE A 153 9.11 11.42 -11.14
CA ILE A 153 9.46 10.92 -9.80
C ILE A 153 9.69 12.08 -8.83
N SER A 154 9.21 11.92 -7.61
CA SER A 154 9.47 12.78 -6.48
C SER A 154 9.86 11.97 -5.24
N LYS A 155 10.97 12.35 -4.62
CA LYS A 155 11.39 11.81 -3.31
C LYS A 155 10.67 12.47 -2.13
N THR A 156 10.04 13.61 -2.38
CA THR A 156 9.49 14.45 -1.31
C THR A 156 8.28 13.78 -0.70
N THR A 157 8.16 13.83 0.63
CA THR A 157 6.97 13.36 1.34
C THR A 157 6.36 14.52 2.09
N THR A 158 5.03 14.67 1.99
CA THR A 158 4.28 15.73 2.67
C THR A 158 3.11 15.12 3.42
N PRO A 159 3.16 15.08 4.77
CA PRO A 159 2.04 14.64 5.58
C PRO A 159 0.81 15.53 5.41
N THR A 160 -0.38 14.95 5.52
CA THR A 160 -1.62 15.72 5.69
C THR A 160 -1.81 16.03 7.18
N VAL A 161 -1.58 17.28 7.55
CA VAL A 161 -1.64 17.76 8.94
C VAL A 161 -3.05 18.21 9.28
N THR A 162 -3.62 17.72 10.37
CA THR A 162 -4.91 18.18 10.91
C THR A 162 -4.80 18.57 12.38
N SER A 163 -5.92 18.94 13.01
CA SER A 163 -5.91 19.47 14.38
C SER A 163 -5.30 18.51 15.40
N VAL A 164 -5.59 17.21 15.27
CA VAL A 164 -5.22 16.21 16.27
C VAL A 164 -4.50 14.98 15.72
N VAL A 165 -4.42 14.84 14.40
CA VAL A 165 -3.73 13.73 13.72
C VAL A 165 -2.96 14.25 12.51
N ASP A 166 -1.79 13.70 12.29
CA ASP A 166 -1.08 13.84 11.02
C ASP A 166 -1.17 12.51 10.27
N PHE A 167 -1.57 12.54 9.01
CA PHE A 167 -1.53 11.37 8.13
C PHE A 167 -0.19 11.40 7.41
N VAL A 168 0.64 10.38 7.61
CA VAL A 168 2.05 10.40 7.24
C VAL A 168 2.32 9.36 6.15
N PRO A 169 2.80 9.75 4.96
CA PRO A 169 3.11 8.84 3.86
C PRO A 169 4.45 8.13 4.08
N SER A 170 4.62 6.99 3.41
CA SER A 170 5.85 6.21 3.34
C SER A 170 6.02 5.75 1.90
N LEU A 171 7.14 6.12 1.26
CA LEU A 171 7.47 5.74 -0.13
C LEU A 171 8.42 4.54 -0.21
N GLY A 172 9.00 4.14 0.92
CA GLY A 172 9.80 2.93 1.10
C GLY A 172 9.63 2.41 2.52
N LYS A 173 10.10 1.21 2.80
CA LYS A 173 10.02 0.62 4.15
C LYS A 173 10.75 1.51 5.14
N THR A 174 10.00 2.11 6.08
CA THR A 174 10.54 3.07 7.04
C THR A 174 9.91 2.85 8.42
N LEU A 175 10.59 3.35 9.45
CA LEU A 175 10.07 3.34 10.80
C LEU A 175 8.96 4.38 10.94
N ALA A 176 7.76 3.95 11.36
CA ALA A 176 6.70 4.86 11.77
C ALA A 176 6.94 5.34 13.20
N THR A 177 7.00 6.65 13.41
CA THR A 177 7.28 7.26 14.71
C THR A 177 6.17 8.20 15.15
N GLY A 178 5.98 8.33 16.47
CA GLY A 178 5.15 9.37 17.06
C GLY A 178 5.73 10.79 16.84
N PRO A 179 5.01 11.85 17.23
CA PRO A 179 5.40 13.24 16.96
C PRO A 179 6.73 13.64 17.62
N THR A 180 7.14 12.94 18.68
CA THR A 180 8.42 13.15 19.37
C THR A 180 9.59 12.41 18.72
N GLY A 181 9.35 11.60 17.69
CA GLY A 181 10.37 10.72 17.10
C GLY A 181 10.79 9.56 17.99
N ASP A 182 10.15 9.36 19.14
CA ASP A 182 10.47 8.30 20.09
C ASP A 182 10.03 6.94 19.55
N GLU A 183 11.01 6.12 19.15
CA GLU A 183 10.83 4.78 18.62
C GLU A 183 10.21 3.80 19.64
N SER A 184 10.26 4.13 20.93
CA SER A 184 9.66 3.32 22.00
C SER A 184 8.17 3.60 22.23
N ASN A 185 7.66 4.74 21.77
CA ASN A 185 6.28 5.16 21.98
C ASN A 185 5.38 4.89 20.77
N ASN A 186 5.08 3.62 20.56
CA ASN A 186 4.21 3.20 19.47
C ASN A 186 2.71 3.54 19.64
N LYS A 187 2.34 4.12 20.79
CA LYS A 187 0.93 4.40 21.11
C LYS A 187 0.37 5.59 20.34
N ALA A 188 1.26 6.46 19.86
CA ALA A 188 0.92 7.59 19.01
C ALA A 188 0.85 7.22 17.52
N VAL A 189 1.10 5.97 17.13
CA VAL A 189 1.05 5.52 15.74
C VAL A 189 -0.11 4.55 15.57
N LEU A 190 -0.91 4.73 14.52
CA LEU A 190 -1.98 3.80 14.13
C LEU A 190 -1.83 3.37 12.68
N PHE A 191 -1.87 2.06 12.48
CA PHE A 191 -1.91 1.42 11.17
C PHE A 191 -3.34 1.01 10.83
N LEU A 192 -3.65 1.02 9.54
CA LEU A 192 -4.89 0.49 9.01
C LEU A 192 -4.75 -1.03 8.75
N ALA A 193 -5.60 -1.81 9.37
CA ALA A 193 -5.81 -3.23 9.08
C ALA A 193 -7.06 -3.42 8.21
N ALA A 194 -7.27 -4.67 7.78
CA ALA A 194 -8.49 -5.09 7.08
C ALA A 194 -9.77 -4.71 7.86
N ASN A 195 -10.87 -4.52 7.13
CA ASN A 195 -12.14 -4.04 7.69
C ASN A 195 -12.03 -2.67 8.37
N ASN A 196 -11.13 -1.83 7.88
CA ASN A 196 -10.90 -0.44 8.32
C ASN A 196 -10.50 -0.32 9.81
N LYS A 197 -9.97 -1.38 10.41
CA LYS A 197 -9.57 -1.39 11.82
C LYS A 197 -8.27 -0.64 12.03
N LEU A 198 -8.25 0.31 12.96
CA LEU A 198 -7.01 0.94 13.40
C LEU A 198 -6.40 0.15 14.56
N TYR A 199 -5.08 0.00 14.54
CA TYR A 199 -4.32 -0.66 15.60
C TYR A 199 -2.97 0.02 15.79
N ASN A 200 -2.48 0.04 17.02
CA ASN A 200 -1.09 0.38 17.28
C ASN A 200 -0.19 -0.76 16.79
N PRO A 201 0.92 -0.49 16.11
CA PRO A 201 1.87 -1.54 15.77
C PRO A 201 2.36 -2.23 17.06
N THR A 202 2.76 -3.49 16.96
CA THR A 202 3.30 -4.22 18.12
C THR A 202 4.82 -4.13 18.08
N VAL A 203 5.43 -3.59 19.15
CA VAL A 203 6.88 -3.73 19.36
C VAL A 203 7.12 -5.14 19.89
N VAL A 204 7.78 -5.99 19.11
CA VAL A 204 8.13 -7.35 19.54
C VAL A 204 9.50 -7.30 20.23
N ASN A 205 9.52 -7.23 21.55
CA ASN A 205 10.76 -7.35 22.30
C ASN A 205 11.32 -8.76 22.11
N ASP A 206 12.33 -8.92 21.26
CA ASP A 206 13.53 -9.75 21.47
C ASP A 206 14.19 -10.03 20.11
N SER A 207 15.45 -9.60 19.97
CA SER A 207 16.35 -9.79 18.83
C SER A 207 15.91 -9.18 17.48
N GLU A 208 16.61 -8.10 17.10
CA GLU A 208 16.70 -7.51 15.76
C GLU A 208 15.39 -7.37 14.94
N GLN A 209 14.94 -6.11 14.78
CA GLN A 209 13.93 -5.64 13.81
C GLN A 209 12.44 -5.70 14.19
N ALA A 210 12.07 -5.35 15.43
CA ALA A 210 10.67 -5.17 15.81
C ALA A 210 10.26 -3.70 16.03
N ALA A 211 10.79 -2.81 15.21
CA ALA A 211 10.31 -1.44 15.14
C ALA A 211 9.00 -1.39 14.31
N SER A 212 8.21 -0.32 14.48
CA SER A 212 6.95 -0.07 13.75
C SER A 212 7.16 0.20 12.27
N PHE A 213 7.82 -0.71 11.55
CA PHE A 213 8.08 -0.52 10.14
C PHE A 213 6.77 -0.54 9.37
N ILE A 214 6.50 0.57 8.70
CA ILE A 214 5.51 0.62 7.65
C ILE A 214 6.21 0.31 6.32
N LYS A 215 5.62 -0.59 5.54
CA LYS A 215 6.05 -0.86 4.17
C LYS A 215 5.82 0.35 3.29
N GLY A 216 6.59 0.44 2.20
CA GLY A 216 6.47 1.49 1.20
C GLY A 216 5.08 1.60 0.57
N PHE A 217 4.90 2.75 -0.06
CA PHE A 217 3.71 3.25 -0.75
C PHE A 217 2.46 3.35 0.12
N ARG A 218 2.57 3.25 1.45
CA ARG A 218 1.46 3.31 2.42
C ARG A 218 1.48 4.63 3.18
N ALA A 219 0.57 4.75 4.14
CA ALA A 219 0.56 5.84 5.08
C ALA A 219 0.07 5.35 6.46
N TYR A 220 0.42 6.06 7.51
CA TYR A 220 -0.02 5.79 8.88
C TYR A 220 -0.57 7.05 9.54
N PHE A 221 -1.40 6.89 10.57
CA PHE A 221 -1.90 8.01 11.35
C PHE A 221 -1.01 8.21 12.57
N GLN A 222 -0.51 9.44 12.71
CA GLN A 222 0.29 9.89 13.83
C GLN A 222 -0.59 10.78 14.72
N LEU A 223 -0.87 10.29 15.91
CA LEU A 223 -1.67 10.95 16.93
C LEU A 223 -0.85 12.05 17.61
N LYS A 224 -1.48 13.21 17.87
CA LYS A 224 -0.90 14.25 18.72
C LYS A 224 -1.15 13.92 20.20
N ASP A 225 -0.31 14.39 21.11
CA ASP A 225 -0.19 13.90 22.50
C ASP A 225 -1.53 13.60 23.21
N GLU A 226 -2.46 14.56 23.23
CA GLU A 226 -3.79 14.41 23.86
C GLU A 226 -4.63 13.24 23.29
N THR A 227 -4.45 12.92 22.00
CA THR A 227 -5.23 11.90 21.29
C THR A 227 -4.68 10.49 21.39
N SER A 228 -3.47 10.32 21.91
CA SER A 228 -2.90 9.00 22.20
C SER A 228 -3.72 8.22 23.25
N SER A 229 -4.69 8.88 23.92
CA SER A 229 -5.64 8.27 24.86
C SER A 229 -6.97 7.84 24.23
N ALA A 230 -7.13 7.94 22.90
CA ALA A 230 -8.35 7.54 22.20
C ALA A 230 -8.70 6.06 22.40
N ARG A 231 -9.99 5.79 22.59
CA ARG A 231 -10.58 4.46 22.86
C ARG A 231 -11.57 4.04 21.78
N GLU A 232 -12.12 5.00 21.07
CA GLU A 232 -13.03 4.83 19.93
C GLU A 232 -12.46 5.59 18.74
N PHE A 233 -12.58 4.97 17.56
CA PHE A 233 -12.12 5.50 16.30
C PHE A 233 -13.26 5.50 15.30
N VAL A 234 -13.43 6.61 14.60
CA VAL A 234 -14.37 6.73 13.49
C VAL A 234 -13.60 7.18 12.26
N LEU A 235 -13.66 6.37 11.21
CA LEU A 235 -13.30 6.79 9.87
C LEU A 235 -14.60 7.11 9.14
N ASP A 236 -14.79 8.37 8.80
CA ASP A 236 -15.93 8.87 8.04
C ASP A 236 -15.47 9.18 6.62
N PHE A 237 -15.94 8.39 5.67
CA PHE A 237 -15.61 8.54 4.25
C PHE A 237 -16.64 9.38 3.50
N GLY A 238 -17.60 9.99 4.20
CA GLY A 238 -18.73 10.68 3.59
C GLY A 238 -19.80 9.73 3.04
N ASN A 239 -20.89 10.29 2.50
CA ASN A 239 -21.99 9.54 1.86
C ASN A 239 -22.61 8.43 2.72
N GLY A 240 -22.56 8.56 4.05
CA GLY A 240 -23.08 7.58 5.00
C GLY A 240 -22.16 6.37 5.24
N GLU A 241 -20.99 6.28 4.58
CA GLU A 241 -19.97 5.28 4.84
C GLU A 241 -19.15 5.69 6.08
N THR A 242 -19.66 5.33 7.27
CA THR A 242 -18.95 5.52 8.54
C THR A 242 -18.56 4.16 9.12
N THR A 243 -17.29 4.04 9.53
CA THR A 243 -16.84 2.88 10.30
C THR A 243 -16.55 3.31 11.72
N ALA A 244 -17.52 3.10 12.60
CA ALA A 244 -17.32 3.26 14.04
C ALA A 244 -16.70 1.98 14.61
N LEU A 245 -15.52 2.13 15.20
CA LEU A 245 -14.69 1.02 15.65
C LEU A 245 -14.18 1.32 17.06
N LYS A 246 -14.43 0.39 17.99
CA LYS A 246 -13.84 0.43 19.33
C LYS A 246 -12.45 -0.19 19.25
N LEU A 247 -11.46 0.45 19.85
CA LEU A 247 -10.12 -0.14 19.98
C LEU A 247 -10.25 -1.48 20.70
N VAL A 248 -9.93 -2.58 20.02
CA VAL A 248 -9.68 -3.86 20.67
C VAL A 248 -8.23 -3.81 21.14
N ASN A 249 -7.94 -3.02 22.17
CA ASN A 249 -6.71 -3.27 22.91
C ASN A 249 -6.88 -4.65 23.55
N SER A 250 -6.00 -5.58 23.16
CA SER A 250 -5.86 -6.90 23.79
C SER A 250 -5.47 -6.82 25.26
N ASP A 251 -5.16 -5.63 25.75
CA ASP A 251 -5.21 -5.30 27.16
C ASP A 251 -6.37 -4.33 27.38
N GLU A 252 -7.53 -4.89 27.79
CA GLU A 252 -8.36 -4.19 28.77
C GLU A 252 -7.40 -3.55 29.74
N ARG A 253 -7.33 -2.22 29.74
CA ARG A 253 -6.49 -1.43 30.63
C ARG A 253 -6.62 -2.07 32.01
N ILE A 254 -5.62 -2.88 32.39
CA ILE A 254 -5.58 -3.51 33.70
C ILE A 254 -5.31 -2.33 34.60
N GLU A 255 -6.39 -1.66 35.02
CA GLU A 255 -6.31 -0.77 36.15
C GLU A 255 -5.77 -1.64 37.26
N ASN A 256 -4.53 -1.34 37.62
CA ASN A 256 -3.77 -1.97 38.69
C ASN A 256 -4.69 -2.65 39.71
N SER A 257 -4.77 -3.98 39.56
CA SER A 257 -4.83 -4.93 40.67
C SER A 257 -5.96 -4.73 41.71
N LYS A 258 -7.11 -4.13 41.35
CA LYS A 258 -8.26 -4.05 42.25
C LYS A 258 -8.91 -5.44 42.37
N LEU A 259 -8.71 -6.08 43.53
CA LEU A 259 -9.30 -7.36 43.90
C LEU A 259 -10.54 -7.10 44.78
N TYR A 260 -11.62 -7.84 44.54
CA TYR A 260 -12.84 -7.77 45.34
C TYR A 260 -13.26 -9.16 45.80
N ASP A 261 -13.94 -9.23 46.94
CA ASP A 261 -14.69 -10.43 47.32
C ASP A 261 -16.06 -10.50 46.63
N LEU A 262 -16.80 -11.58 46.87
CA LEU A 262 -18.14 -11.78 46.31
C LEU A 262 -19.19 -10.79 46.82
N GLN A 263 -18.89 -10.06 47.90
CA GLN A 263 -19.72 -9.01 48.46
C GLN A 263 -19.38 -7.63 47.87
N GLY A 264 -18.45 -7.57 46.90
CA GLY A 264 -18.05 -6.33 46.25
C GLY A 264 -17.14 -5.45 47.11
N ARG A 265 -16.59 -5.96 48.22
CA ARG A 265 -15.65 -5.22 49.06
C ARG A 265 -14.26 -5.27 48.44
N LYS A 266 -13.63 -4.11 48.31
CA LYS A 266 -12.27 -3.98 47.77
C LYS A 266 -11.24 -4.50 48.77
N LEU A 267 -10.36 -5.41 48.32
CA LEU A 267 -9.24 -5.96 49.07
C LEU A 267 -7.97 -5.17 48.74
N SER A 268 -7.26 -4.73 49.78
CA SER A 268 -6.14 -3.77 49.69
C SER A 268 -4.75 -4.40 49.49
N ASN A 269 -4.59 -5.71 49.65
CA ASN A 269 -3.29 -6.39 49.58
C ASN A 269 -3.23 -7.40 48.43
N ILE A 270 -2.42 -7.10 47.42
CA ILE A 270 -2.09 -8.02 46.30
C ILE A 270 -0.81 -8.81 46.60
N GLY A 271 -0.05 -8.44 47.64
CA GLY A 271 1.25 -9.03 47.99
C GLY A 271 1.24 -10.11 49.07
N SER A 272 0.08 -10.45 49.65
CA SER A 272 -0.05 -11.50 50.68
C SER A 272 -0.96 -12.61 50.15
N GLN A 273 -0.56 -13.86 50.28
CA GLN A 273 -1.31 -15.03 49.81
C GLN A 273 -2.79 -14.93 50.23
N LEU A 274 -3.68 -14.83 49.26
CA LEU A 274 -5.12 -14.87 49.49
C LEU A 274 -5.50 -16.26 49.98
N SER A 275 -6.44 -16.35 50.91
CA SER A 275 -7.03 -17.64 51.28
C SER A 275 -7.68 -18.30 50.06
N PRO A 276 -7.74 -19.64 50.00
CA PRO A 276 -8.52 -20.34 48.99
C PRO A 276 -9.97 -19.84 48.97
N GLY A 277 -10.48 -19.54 47.77
CA GLY A 277 -11.77 -18.87 47.63
C GLY A 277 -11.99 -18.28 46.24
N VAL A 278 -13.19 -17.73 46.05
CA VAL A 278 -13.59 -17.06 44.81
C VAL A 278 -13.48 -15.55 44.96
N TYR A 279 -12.83 -14.91 44.00
CA TYR A 279 -12.62 -13.46 43.99
C TYR A 279 -12.97 -12.86 42.63
N ILE A 280 -13.17 -11.56 42.60
CA ILE A 280 -13.30 -10.78 41.37
C ILE A 280 -12.03 -9.96 41.19
N LYS A 281 -11.28 -10.22 40.12
CA LYS A 281 -10.09 -9.45 39.74
C LYS A 281 -10.28 -8.95 38.32
N ASN A 282 -10.20 -7.63 38.13
CA ASN A 282 -10.40 -6.98 36.82
C ASN A 282 -11.74 -7.38 36.17
N GLY A 283 -12.83 -7.47 36.95
CA GLY A 283 -14.15 -7.86 36.44
C GLY A 283 -14.32 -9.35 36.12
N ARG A 284 -13.30 -10.19 36.33
CA ARG A 284 -13.35 -11.64 36.08
C ARG A 284 -13.34 -12.43 37.38
N LYS A 285 -14.11 -13.52 37.41
CA LYS A 285 -14.10 -14.51 38.50
C LYS A 285 -12.79 -15.29 38.48
N ILE A 286 -12.07 -15.30 39.59
CA ILE A 286 -10.88 -16.13 39.80
C ILE A 286 -11.10 -17.05 41.01
N VAL A 287 -10.49 -18.23 40.99
CA VAL A 287 -10.54 -19.20 42.09
C VAL A 287 -9.12 -19.42 42.58
N ILE A 288 -8.86 -19.08 43.83
CA ILE A 288 -7.63 -19.44 44.53
C ILE A 288 -7.90 -20.79 45.20
N LYS A 289 -7.02 -21.77 44.98
CA LYS A 289 -7.10 -23.11 45.56
C LYS A 289 -6.17 -23.24 46.74
#